data_AF-X1TDC2-F1
#
_entry.id   AF-X1TDC2-F1
#
_cell.length_a   1.000
_cell.length_b   1.000
_cell.length_c   1.000
_cell.angle_alpha   90.00
_cell.angle_beta   90.00
_cell.angle_gamma   90.00
#
_symmetry.space_group_name_H-M   'P 1'
#
loop_
_entity.id
_entity.type
_entity.pdbx_description
1 polymer ?
#
loop_
_entity_poly.entity_id
_entity_poly.type
_entity_poly.pdbx_seq_one_letter_code
_entity_poly.pdbx_strand_id
1 'polypeptide(L)' 'MTGDILLKMVSVLTPDDVRQLKAAGYEGEVRALLGLWDAMAIHWRQAGVSDSQVWADIQIKLNELRAALRG' A
#
# COMPACT_ATOMS: atom_id res chain seq x y z
N MET A 1 2.29 3.70 16.45
CA MET A 1 1.64 2.37 16.60
C MET A 1 0.78 2.01 15.39
N THR A 2 -0.34 2.69 15.11
CA THR A 2 -1.22 2.35 13.96
C THR A 2 -0.55 2.59 12.61
N GLY A 3 0.20 3.69 12.46
CA GLY A 3 1.00 3.97 11.26
C GLY A 3 2.07 2.92 10.99
N ASP A 4 2.78 2.48 12.03
CA ASP A 4 3.83 1.45 11.89
C ASP A 4 3.25 0.09 11.48
N ILE A 5 2.05 -0.25 11.97
CA ILE A 5 1.34 -1.47 11.55
C ILE A 5 0.97 -1.37 10.07
N LEU A 6 0.42 -0.24 9.64
CA LEU A 6 0.08 -0.02 8.25
C LEU A 6 1.32 -0.03 7.34
N LEU A 7 2.42 0.59 7.79
CA LEU A 7 3.70 0.56 7.08
C LEU A 7 4.21 -0.87 6.90
N LYS A 8 4.09 -1.72 7.94
CA LYS A 8 4.42 -3.15 7.84
C LYS A 8 3.53 -3.85 6.81
N MET A 9 2.22 -3.61 6.83
CA MET A 9 1.28 -4.22 5.89
C MET A 9 1.61 -3.86 4.43
N VAL A 10 1.80 -2.58 4.12
CA VAL A 10 2.14 -2.14 2.75
C VAL A 10 3.56 -2.53 2.33
N SER A 11 4.40 -2.97 3.28
CA SER A 11 5.75 -3.47 3.02
C SER A 11 5.82 -4.99 2.82
N VAL A 12 4.71 -5.72 3.00
CA VAL A 12 4.67 -7.18 2.77
C VAL A 12 4.90 -7.52 1.31
N LEU A 13 4.43 -6.67 0.39
CA LEU A 13 4.61 -6.85 -1.04
C LEU A 13 5.72 -5.96 -1.57
N THR A 14 6.50 -6.50 -2.49
CA THR A 14 7.39 -5.76 -3.36
C THR A 14 6.70 -5.48 -4.71
N PRO A 15 7.21 -4.51 -5.50
CA PRO A 15 6.79 -4.34 -6.88
C PRO A 15 6.87 -5.61 -7.73
N ASP A 16 7.85 -6.48 -7.45
CA ASP A 16 8.01 -7.74 -8.19
C ASP A 16 6.90 -8.73 -7.87
N ASP A 17 6.54 -8.88 -6.58
CA ASP A 17 5.40 -9.72 -6.16
C ASP A 17 4.10 -9.28 -6.85
N VAL A 18 3.88 -7.97 -6.97
CA VAL A 18 2.72 -7.41 -7.68
C VAL A 18 2.72 -7.79 -9.15
N ARG A 19 3.87 -7.72 -9.83
CA ARG A 19 3.98 -8.15 -11.24
C ARG A 19 3.73 -9.64 -11.41
N GLN A 20 4.26 -10.46 -10.51
CA GLN A 20 4.04 -11.91 -10.52
C GLN A 20 2.57 -12.26 -10.28
N LEU A 21 1.91 -11.62 -9.31
CA LEU A 21 0.48 -11.79 -9.04
C LEU A 21 -0.38 -11.35 -10.22
N LYS A 22 -0.05 -10.23 -10.86
CA LYS A 22 -0.71 -9.76 -12.09
C LYS A 22 -0.55 -10.78 -13.22
N ALA A 23 0.66 -11.27 -13.46
CA ALA A 23 0.93 -12.28 -14.49
C ALA A 23 0.19 -13.61 -14.22
N ALA A 24 -0.06 -13.92 -12.95
CA ALA A 24 -0.86 -15.07 -12.53
C ALA A 24 -2.39 -14.83 -12.59
N GLY A 25 -2.84 -13.64 -13.01
CA GLY A 25 -4.26 -13.32 -13.19
C GLY A 25 -4.96 -12.68 -11.99
N TYR A 26 -4.24 -12.37 -10.90
CA TYR A 26 -4.79 -11.80 -9.68
C TYR A 26 -4.84 -10.26 -9.68
N GLU A 27 -4.95 -9.62 -10.86
CA GLU A 27 -4.90 -8.16 -10.97
C GLU A 27 -6.02 -7.49 -10.14
N GLY A 28 -7.23 -8.06 -10.17
CA GLY A 28 -8.39 -7.53 -9.47
C GLY A 28 -8.23 -7.55 -7.95
N GLU A 29 -7.75 -8.67 -7.42
CA GLU A 29 -7.51 -8.89 -6.00
C GLU A 29 -6.40 -7.96 -5.49
N VAL A 30 -5.30 -7.84 -6.24
CA VAL A 30 -4.21 -6.92 -5.89
C VAL A 30 -4.69 -5.48 -5.92
N ARG A 31 -5.48 -5.09 -6.92
CA ARG A 31 -6.06 -3.75 -7.00
C ARG A 31 -6.96 -3.45 -5.80
N ALA A 32 -7.81 -4.39 -5.40
CA ALA A 32 -8.68 -4.25 -4.24
C ALA A 32 -7.88 -4.12 -2.93
N LEU A 33 -6.84 -4.93 -2.76
CA LEU A 33 -5.95 -4.89 -1.60
C LEU A 33 -5.24 -3.53 -1.47
N LEU A 34 -4.67 -3.02 -2.57
CA LEU A 34 -4.02 -1.71 -2.58
C LEU A 34 -5.00 -0.56 -2.30
N GLY A 35 -6.25 -0.68 -2.76
CA GLY A 35 -7.32 0.27 -2.45
C GLY A 35 -7.69 0.27 -0.96
N LEU A 36 -7.78 -0.91 -0.34
CA LEU A 36 -8.06 -1.04 1.10
C LEU A 36 -6.96 -0.39 1.94
N TRP A 37 -5.69 -0.65 1.63
CA TRP A 37 -4.57 -0.06 2.37
C TRP A 37 -4.52 1.47 2.22
N ASP A 38 -4.88 2.01 1.06
CA ASP A 38 -4.98 3.46 0.87
C ASP A 38 -6.07 4.09 1.74
N ALA A 39 -7.26 3.48 1.76
CA ALA A 39 -8.36 3.94 2.60
C ALA A 39 -7.97 3.91 4.09
N MET A 40 -7.28 2.85 4.53
CA MET A 40 -6.75 2.76 5.89
C MET A 40 -5.72 3.87 6.17
N ALA A 41 -4.83 4.17 5.21
CA ALA A 41 -3.84 5.24 5.33
C ALA A 41 -4.52 6.60 5.50
N ILE A 42 -5.52 6.90 4.67
CA ILE A 42 -6.27 8.16 4.70
C ILE A 42 -6.99 8.32 6.04
N HIS A 43 -7.72 7.30 6.51
CA HIS A 43 -8.40 7.35 7.81
C HIS A 43 -7.41 7.56 8.96
N TRP A 44 -6.28 6.86 8.93
CA TRP A 44 -5.23 7.05 9.93
C TRP A 44 -4.66 8.48 9.93
N ARG A 45 -4.42 9.06 8.74
CA ARG A 45 -3.95 10.45 8.61
C ARG A 45 -4.96 11.46 9.15
N GLN A 46 -6.24 11.25 8.86
CA GLN A 46 -7.33 12.14 9.31
C GLN A 46 -7.57 12.08 10.82
N ALA A 47 -7.26 10.96 11.48
CA ALA A 47 -7.39 10.81 12.92
C ALA A 47 -6.41 11.68 13.73
N GLY A 48 -5.49 12.42 13.09
CA GLY A 48 -4.55 13.32 13.77
C GLY A 48 -3.43 12.62 14.53
N VAL A 49 -3.28 11.29 14.36
CA VAL A 49 -2.34 10.42 15.10
C VAL A 49 -1.10 10.09 14.25
N SER A 50 -0.83 10.85 13.19
CA SER A 50 0.13 10.45 12.17
C SER A 50 1.46 11.20 12.25
N ASP A 51 2.53 10.44 12.39
CA ASP A 51 3.89 10.90 12.09
C ASP A 51 4.00 11.20 10.58
N SER A 52 4.51 12.39 10.25
CA SER A 52 4.64 12.87 8.87
C SER A 52 5.60 12.01 8.03
N GLN A 53 6.63 11.42 8.64
CA GLN A 53 7.56 10.54 7.93
C GLN A 53 6.91 9.21 7.59
N VAL A 54 6.26 8.57 8.56
CA VAL A 54 5.56 7.30 8.35
C VAL A 54 4.46 7.43 7.30
N TRP A 55 3.76 8.58 7.28
CA TRP A 55 2.81 8.91 6.23
C TRP A 55 3.46 8.96 4.83
N ALA A 56 4.59 9.66 4.70
CA ALA A 56 5.31 9.74 3.43
C ALA A 56 5.77 8.35 2.95
N ASP A 57 6.31 7.53 3.84
CA ASP A 57 6.79 6.18 3.53
C ASP A 57 5.67 5.25 3.04
N ILE A 58 4.50 5.32 3.69
CA ILE A 58 3.31 4.56 3.25
C ILE A 58 2.88 4.98 1.84
N GLN A 59 2.83 6.29 1.57
CA GLN A 59 2.42 6.80 0.27
C GLN A 59 3.41 6.43 -0.85
N ILE A 60 4.71 6.49 -0.57
CA ILE A 60 5.76 6.06 -1.50
C ILE A 60 5.55 4.58 -1.87
N LYS A 61 5.43 3.70 -0.86
CA LYS A 61 5.24 2.26 -1.08
C LYS A 61 3.97 1.95 -1.86
N LEU A 62 2.84 2.54 -1.48
CA LEU A 62 1.58 2.34 -2.21
C LEU A 62 1.68 2.79 -3.67
N ASN A 63 2.38 3.89 -3.95
CA ASN A 63 2.58 4.35 -5.32
C ASN A 63 3.48 3.43 -6.14
N GLU A 64 4.55 2.89 -5.55
CA GLU A 64 5.41 1.89 -6.19
C GLU A 64 4.63 0.63 -6.56
N LEU A 65 3.83 0.10 -5.63
CA LEU A 65 3.00 -1.09 -5.88
C LEU A 65 1.95 -0.83 -6.97
N ARG A 66 1.30 0.34 -6.97
CA ARG A 66 0.36 0.73 -8.04
C ARG A 66 1.03 0.93 -9.40
N ALA A 67 2.27 1.41 -9.42
CA ALA A 67 3.03 1.54 -10.66
C ALA A 67 3.35 0.15 -11.22
N ALA A 68 3.74 -0.79 -10.36
CA ALA A 68 3.98 -2.18 -10.73
C ALA A 68 2.73 -2.91 -11.25
N LEU A 69 1.54 -2.57 -10.74
CA LEU A 69 0.29 -3.11 -11.25
C LEU A 69 -0.10 -2.54 -12.62
N ARG A 70 0.25 -1.27 -12.89
CA ARG A 70 -0.05 -0.58 -14.15
C ARG A 70 0.87 -1.00 -15.30
N GLY A 71 2.15 -1.22 -15.01
CA GLY A 71 3.12 -1.78 -15.97
C GLY A 71 2.83 -3.24 -16.25
#